data_AF-A0A6C9QK62-F1
#
_entry.id   AF-A0A6C9QK62-F1
#
_cell.length_a   1.000
_cell.length_b   1.000
_cell.length_c   1.000
_cell.angle_alpha   90.00
_cell.angle_beta   90.00
_cell.angle_gamma   90.00
#
_symmetry.space_group_name_H-M   'P 1'
#
loop_
_entity.id
_entity.type
_entity.pdbx_description
1 polymer ?
#
loop_
_entity_poly.entity_id
_entity_poly.type
_entity_poly.pdbx_seq_one_letter_code
_entity_poly.pdbx_strand_id
1 'polypeptide(L)'
;VIDYQPVKATALSQMVENYETLIFEAHSTDYQTPQSLRQLVIDHFAILKVGPALTFALREALFSLAAIEEELVPAKACSGLRQVLENVMLDRPEYWQSHYHGDGNARRLARGYSYSDRVRYYWPDSQIDDAFAHLVRNLADSPIPLPLISQYLPLQYVKVRSGELQPTPRELIINHIQDILAQYHTACEGQ
;
A
#
# COMPACT_ATOMS: atom_id res chain seq x y z
N VAL A 1 2.22 -11.91 -8.05
CA VAL A 1 2.79 -10.92 -8.97
C VAL A 1 3.38 -11.68 -10.14
N ILE A 2 3.23 -11.19 -11.38
CA ILE A 2 3.95 -11.75 -12.52
C ILE A 2 5.11 -10.80 -12.78
N ASP A 3 6.32 -11.23 -12.43
CA ASP A 3 7.49 -10.36 -12.56
C ASP A 3 7.83 -10.12 -14.03
N TYR A 4 8.27 -8.90 -14.32
CA TYR A 4 8.73 -8.51 -15.64
C TYR A 4 9.91 -9.40 -16.08
N GLN A 5 9.84 -9.91 -17.32
CA GLN A 5 10.85 -10.77 -17.93
C GLN A 5 11.45 -10.08 -19.16
N PRO A 6 12.61 -9.41 -19.03
CA PRO A 6 13.14 -8.53 -20.07
C PRO A 6 13.35 -9.24 -21.42
N VAL A 7 13.85 -10.48 -21.38
CA VAL A 7 14.09 -11.31 -22.57
C VAL A 7 12.81 -11.54 -23.40
N LYS A 8 11.63 -11.57 -22.76
CA LYS A 8 10.35 -11.75 -23.47
C LYS A 8 9.85 -10.46 -24.12
N ALA A 9 10.34 -9.30 -23.68
CA ALA A 9 9.93 -7.99 -24.16
C ALA A 9 10.92 -7.38 -25.18
N THR A 10 12.04 -8.04 -25.47
CA THR A 10 13.10 -7.53 -26.36
C THR A 10 12.58 -7.04 -27.70
N ALA A 11 11.68 -7.77 -28.36
CA ALA A 11 11.14 -7.36 -29.65
C ALA A 11 10.29 -6.08 -29.57
N LEU A 12 9.57 -5.86 -28.46
CA LEU A 12 8.81 -4.62 -28.23
C LEU A 12 9.74 -3.46 -27.94
N SER A 13 10.70 -3.67 -27.05
CA SER A 13 11.72 -2.66 -26.69
C SER A 13 12.49 -2.19 -27.93
N GLN A 14 12.97 -3.10 -28.78
CA GLN A 14 13.67 -2.74 -30.02
C GLN A 14 12.77 -2.05 -31.07
N MET A 15 11.47 -2.35 -31.07
CA MET A 15 10.54 -1.75 -32.04
C MET A 15 10.43 -0.23 -31.82
N VAL A 16 10.33 0.21 -30.57
CA VAL A 16 10.10 1.62 -30.23
C VAL A 16 11.29 2.52 -30.55
N GLU A 17 12.51 1.96 -30.59
CA GLU A 17 13.73 2.67 -30.98
C GLU A 17 13.68 3.20 -32.43
N ASN A 18 12.81 2.65 -33.28
CA ASN A 18 12.60 3.15 -34.64
C ASN A 18 11.68 4.38 -34.71
N TYR A 19 11.18 4.87 -33.58
CA TYR A 19 10.26 5.99 -33.49
C TYR A 19 10.82 7.06 -32.54
N GLU A 20 11.34 8.16 -33.10
CA GLU A 20 12.04 9.21 -32.34
C GLU A 20 11.23 9.87 -31.20
N THR A 21 9.89 9.75 -31.23
CA THR A 21 8.99 10.46 -30.31
C THR A 21 8.11 9.52 -29.48
N LEU A 22 8.27 8.21 -29.62
CA LEU A 22 7.44 7.24 -28.90
C LEU A 22 8.18 6.61 -27.73
N ILE A 23 7.41 6.37 -26.68
CA ILE A 23 7.76 5.57 -25.50
C ILE A 23 6.56 4.72 -25.10
N PHE A 24 6.77 3.70 -24.28
CA PHE A 24 5.67 2.91 -23.74
C PHE A 24 5.16 3.43 -22.41
N GLU A 25 3.85 3.34 -22.24
CA GLU A 25 3.18 3.42 -20.95
C GLU A 25 2.79 2.01 -20.48
N ALA A 26 3.30 1.59 -19.32
CA ALA A 26 2.98 0.32 -18.70
C ALA A 26 1.93 0.49 -17.60
N HIS A 27 0.88 -0.33 -17.64
CA HIS A 27 -0.18 -0.39 -16.63
C HIS A 27 0.03 -1.57 -15.69
N SER A 28 -0.50 -1.49 -14.47
CA SER A 28 -0.39 -2.54 -13.45
C SER A 28 1.06 -2.91 -13.13
N THR A 29 1.94 -1.91 -13.05
CA THR A 29 3.34 -2.11 -12.65
C THR A 29 3.48 -2.30 -11.14
N ASP A 30 2.37 -2.22 -10.40
CA ASP A 30 2.27 -2.47 -8.97
C ASP A 30 2.99 -3.77 -8.55
N TYR A 31 3.66 -3.71 -7.40
CA TYR A 31 4.32 -4.84 -6.74
C TYR A 31 5.51 -5.48 -7.48
N GLN A 32 5.93 -4.93 -8.63
CA GLN A 32 7.18 -5.34 -9.27
C GLN A 32 8.38 -5.07 -8.34
N THR A 33 9.43 -5.87 -8.49
CA THR A 33 10.69 -5.61 -7.78
C THR A 33 11.32 -4.27 -8.25
N PRO A 34 12.12 -3.59 -7.41
CA PRO A 34 12.84 -2.39 -7.84
C PRO A 34 13.70 -2.62 -9.10
N GLN A 35 14.31 -3.80 -9.24
CA GLN A 35 15.10 -4.18 -10.42
C GLN A 35 14.20 -4.31 -11.65
N SER A 36 13.02 -4.92 -11.52
CA SER A 36 12.05 -5.04 -12.61
C SER A 36 11.50 -3.67 -13.03
N LEU A 37 11.21 -2.77 -12.09
CA LEU A 37 10.80 -1.40 -12.38
C LEU A 37 11.90 -0.65 -13.15
N ARG A 38 13.16 -0.77 -12.73
CA ARG A 38 14.29 -0.17 -13.45
C ARG A 38 14.42 -0.74 -14.86
N GLN A 39 14.29 -2.05 -15.00
CA GLN A 39 14.43 -2.70 -16.30
C GLN A 39 13.28 -2.35 -17.26
N LEU A 40 12.07 -2.13 -16.75
CA LEU A 40 10.96 -1.57 -17.54
C LEU A 40 11.35 -0.21 -18.14
N VAL A 41 11.93 0.70 -17.34
CA VAL A 41 12.38 2.01 -17.82
C VAL A 41 13.49 1.88 -18.88
N ILE A 42 14.49 1.01 -18.65
CA ILE A 42 15.56 0.72 -19.61
C ILE A 42 15.00 0.20 -20.94
N ASP A 43 13.95 -0.62 -20.87
CA ASP A 43 13.29 -1.21 -22.04
C ASP A 43 12.19 -0.28 -22.61
N HIS A 44 12.30 1.03 -22.39
CA HIS A 44 11.47 2.11 -22.94
C HIS A 44 10.01 2.15 -22.43
N PHE A 45 9.66 1.38 -21.40
CA PHE A 45 8.43 1.59 -20.62
C PHE A 45 8.64 2.75 -19.64
N ALA A 46 8.76 3.96 -20.19
CA ALA A 46 9.16 5.16 -19.44
C ALA A 46 8.01 5.79 -18.64
N ILE A 47 6.75 5.43 -18.88
CA ILE A 47 5.62 5.83 -18.02
C ILE A 47 5.13 4.58 -17.28
N LEU A 48 5.37 4.53 -15.97
CA LEU A 48 4.96 3.43 -15.10
C LEU A 48 3.74 3.83 -14.28
N LYS A 49 2.59 3.20 -14.52
CA LYS A 49 1.36 3.46 -13.75
C LYS A 49 1.27 2.57 -12.51
N VAL A 50 1.23 3.23 -11.36
CA VAL A 50 1.03 2.63 -10.04
C VAL A 50 -0.27 3.14 -9.41
N GLY A 51 -0.99 2.27 -8.71
CA GLY A 51 -2.23 2.62 -8.03
C GLY A 51 -2.47 1.71 -6.82
N PRO A 52 -2.95 0.46 -7.03
CA PRO A 52 -3.18 -0.51 -5.96
C PRO A 52 -2.05 -0.64 -4.94
N ALA A 53 -0.77 -0.58 -5.34
CA ALA A 53 0.34 -0.67 -4.40
C ALA A 53 0.37 0.49 -3.39
N LEU A 54 -0.05 1.69 -3.78
CA LEU A 54 -0.07 2.87 -2.90
C LEU A 54 -1.17 2.74 -1.83
N THR A 55 -2.38 2.37 -2.23
CA THR A 55 -3.50 2.19 -1.29
C THR A 55 -3.40 0.90 -0.49
N PHE A 56 -2.70 -0.11 -1.01
CA PHE A 56 -2.34 -1.31 -0.25
C PHE A 56 -1.34 -0.98 0.87
N ALA A 57 -0.30 -0.18 0.59
CA ALA A 57 0.63 0.32 1.61
C ALA A 57 -0.09 1.19 2.66
N LEU A 58 -1.01 2.06 2.24
CA LEU A 58 -1.88 2.79 3.17
C LEU A 58 -2.63 1.81 4.10
N ARG A 59 -3.26 0.78 3.54
CA ARG A 59 -3.99 -0.24 4.33
C ARG A 59 -3.07 -0.96 5.31
N GLU A 60 -1.86 -1.33 4.91
CA GLU A 60 -0.87 -1.97 5.79
C GLU A 60 -0.53 -1.07 6.98
N ALA A 61 -0.21 0.20 6.73
CA ALA A 61 0.07 1.16 7.80
C ALA A 61 -1.12 1.30 8.76
N LEU A 62 -2.34 1.40 8.24
CA LEU A 62 -3.55 1.50 9.05
C LEU A 62 -3.83 0.24 9.87
N PHE A 63 -3.59 -0.95 9.31
CA PHE A 63 -3.76 -2.21 10.04
C PHE A 63 -2.72 -2.37 11.14
N SER A 64 -1.47 -1.96 10.88
CA SER A 64 -0.41 -1.91 11.88
C SER A 64 -0.73 -0.93 13.00
N LEU A 65 -1.23 0.27 12.67
CA LEU A 65 -1.63 1.25 13.68
C LEU A 65 -2.85 0.80 14.49
N ALA A 66 -3.83 0.14 13.85
CA ALA A 66 -4.96 -0.45 14.58
C ALA A 66 -4.51 -1.54 15.57
N ALA A 67 -3.53 -2.38 15.19
CA ALA A 67 -2.95 -3.34 16.11
C ALA A 67 -2.20 -2.66 17.27
N ILE A 68 -1.47 -1.58 17.01
CA ILE A 68 -0.83 -0.76 18.06
C ILE A 68 -1.87 -0.15 19.00
N GLU A 69 -2.98 0.36 18.47
CA GLU A 69 -4.09 0.90 19.25
C GLU A 69 -4.66 -0.13 20.22
N GLU A 70 -4.88 -1.37 19.76
CA GLU A 70 -5.39 -2.46 20.59
C GLU A 70 -4.48 -2.81 21.79
N GLU A 71 -3.17 -2.56 21.69
CA GLU A 71 -2.21 -2.77 22.79
C GLU A 71 -2.17 -1.60 23.78
N LEU A 72 -2.52 -0.39 23.34
CA LEU A 72 -2.33 0.84 24.11
C LEU A 72 -3.63 1.39 24.71
N VAL A 73 -4.75 1.13 24.05
CA VAL A 73 -6.05 1.76 24.35
C VAL A 73 -7.00 0.70 24.92
N PRO A 74 -7.76 1.00 25.97
CA PRO A 74 -8.78 0.07 26.47
C PRO A 74 -9.76 -0.31 25.34
N ALA A 75 -10.08 -1.60 25.19
CA ALA A 75 -10.87 -2.12 24.08
C ALA A 75 -12.17 -1.35 23.75
N LYS A 76 -12.85 -0.80 24.76
CA LYS A 76 -14.07 0.01 24.60
C LYS A 76 -13.86 1.39 23.96
N ALA A 77 -12.62 1.86 23.91
CA ALA A 77 -12.21 3.16 23.40
C ALA A 77 -11.43 3.05 22.08
N CYS A 78 -11.08 1.84 21.63
CA CYS A 78 -10.43 1.64 20.33
C CYS A 78 -11.37 2.06 19.18
N SER A 79 -10.77 2.50 18.08
CA SER A 79 -11.47 2.84 16.84
C SER A 79 -12.24 1.66 16.23
N GLY A 80 -11.71 0.44 16.40
CA GLY A 80 -12.23 -0.75 15.73
C GLY A 80 -12.09 -0.72 14.21
N LEU A 81 -11.17 0.08 13.65
CA LEU A 81 -11.04 0.35 12.21
C LEU A 81 -11.14 -0.91 11.34
N ARG A 82 -10.43 -1.99 11.71
CA ARG A 82 -10.43 -3.24 10.95
C ARG A 82 -11.81 -3.92 10.92
N GLN A 83 -12.54 -3.87 12.03
CA GLN A 83 -13.88 -4.44 12.11
C GLN A 83 -14.90 -3.59 11.37
N VAL A 84 -14.82 -2.25 11.49
CA VAL A 84 -15.67 -1.32 10.74
C VAL A 84 -15.48 -1.52 9.24
N LEU A 85 -14.24 -1.61 8.78
CA LEU A 85 -13.90 -1.86 7.38
C LEU A 85 -14.48 -3.19 6.88
N GLU A 86 -14.32 -4.27 7.64
CA GLU A 86 -14.87 -5.58 7.28
C GLU A 86 -16.40 -5.55 7.20
N ASN A 87 -17.08 -4.92 8.17
CA ASN A 87 -18.54 -4.79 8.18
C ASN A 87 -19.04 -4.03 6.96
N VAL A 88 -18.46 -2.85 6.67
CA VAL A 88 -18.84 -2.04 5.51
C VAL A 88 -18.60 -2.80 4.20
N MET A 89 -17.49 -3.53 4.08
CA MET A 89 -17.24 -4.36 2.90
C MET A 89 -18.23 -5.51 2.76
N LEU A 90 -18.68 -6.13 3.86
CA LEU A 90 -19.70 -7.18 3.83
C LEU A 90 -21.08 -6.64 3.45
N ASP A 91 -21.46 -5.47 3.98
CA ASP A 91 -22.74 -4.83 3.71
C ASP A 91 -22.84 -4.29 2.28
N ARG A 92 -21.71 -3.87 1.70
CA ARG A 92 -21.63 -3.32 0.34
C ARG A 92 -20.64 -4.13 -0.51
N PRO A 93 -20.99 -5.33 -0.98
CA PRO A 93 -20.03 -6.24 -1.62
C PRO A 93 -19.69 -5.89 -3.08
N GLU A 94 -20.33 -4.89 -3.68
CA GLU A 94 -20.28 -4.58 -5.11
C GLU A 94 -18.87 -4.35 -5.67
N TYR A 95 -17.96 -3.78 -4.87
CA TYR A 95 -16.61 -3.47 -5.34
C TYR A 95 -15.64 -4.65 -5.28
N TRP A 96 -15.97 -5.74 -4.57
CA TRP A 96 -15.05 -6.88 -4.40
C TRP A 96 -15.62 -8.25 -4.79
N GLN A 97 -16.95 -8.44 -4.79
CA GLN A 97 -17.57 -9.77 -4.97
C GLN A 97 -17.20 -10.46 -6.30
N SER A 98 -16.99 -9.69 -7.37
CA SER A 98 -16.57 -10.21 -8.67
C SER A 98 -15.08 -10.55 -8.75
N HIS A 99 -14.27 -10.12 -7.78
CA HIS A 99 -12.82 -10.29 -7.76
C HIS A 99 -12.36 -11.37 -6.78
N TYR A 100 -13.09 -11.59 -5.68
CA TYR A 100 -12.71 -12.54 -4.64
C TYR A 100 -13.61 -13.77 -4.70
N HIS A 101 -13.00 -14.93 -4.91
CA HIS A 101 -13.68 -16.22 -5.06
C HIS A 101 -13.25 -17.20 -3.96
N GLY A 102 -13.86 -18.38 -3.96
CA GLY A 102 -13.66 -19.40 -2.92
C GLY A 102 -14.67 -19.29 -1.78
N ASP A 103 -14.37 -19.99 -0.69
CA ASP A 103 -15.21 -20.07 0.50
C ASP A 103 -15.22 -18.77 1.32
N GLY A 104 -15.97 -18.77 2.43
CA GLY A 104 -16.08 -17.60 3.31
C GLY A 104 -14.73 -17.14 3.89
N ASN A 105 -13.85 -18.08 4.21
CA ASN A 105 -12.53 -17.78 4.79
C ASN A 105 -11.58 -17.18 3.74
N ALA A 106 -11.56 -17.75 2.53
CA ALA A 106 -10.78 -17.23 1.41
C ALA A 106 -11.22 -15.81 1.04
N ARG A 107 -12.52 -15.54 0.99
CA ARG A 107 -13.05 -14.19 0.72
C ARG A 107 -12.74 -13.22 1.85
N ARG A 108 -12.85 -13.64 3.11
CA ARG A 108 -12.46 -12.83 4.29
C ARG A 108 -10.98 -12.44 4.23
N LEU A 109 -10.11 -13.40 3.94
CA LEU A 109 -8.68 -13.12 3.77
C LEU A 109 -8.44 -12.16 2.61
N ALA A 110 -9.10 -12.38 1.46
CA ALA A 110 -8.92 -11.53 0.28
C ALA A 110 -9.37 -10.08 0.50
N ARG A 111 -10.44 -9.83 1.27
CA ARG A 111 -10.87 -8.47 1.63
C ARG A 111 -9.79 -7.69 2.39
N GLY A 112 -9.11 -8.36 3.32
CA GLY A 112 -8.04 -7.74 4.12
C GLY A 112 -6.68 -7.69 3.45
N TYR A 113 -6.35 -8.60 2.52
CA TYR A 113 -4.96 -8.86 2.13
C TYR A 113 -4.70 -9.07 0.63
N SER A 114 -5.73 -9.08 -0.24
CA SER A 114 -5.51 -9.29 -1.68
C SER A 114 -4.78 -8.12 -2.34
N TYR A 115 -3.83 -8.42 -3.23
CA TYR A 115 -3.15 -7.43 -4.08
C TYR A 115 -4.08 -6.72 -5.08
N SER A 116 -5.30 -7.22 -5.31
CA SER A 116 -6.28 -6.45 -6.10
C SER A 116 -6.75 -5.19 -5.38
N ASP A 117 -6.51 -5.09 -4.06
CA ASP A 117 -6.73 -3.92 -3.22
C ASP A 117 -8.13 -3.31 -3.37
N ARG A 118 -9.17 -4.16 -3.43
CA ARG A 118 -10.55 -3.69 -3.62
C ARG A 118 -11.08 -2.89 -2.43
N VAL A 119 -10.40 -2.97 -1.29
CA VAL A 119 -10.66 -2.16 -0.11
C VAL A 119 -10.52 -0.66 -0.38
N ARG A 120 -9.73 -0.24 -1.38
CA ARG A 120 -9.53 1.18 -1.71
C ARG A 120 -10.81 1.95 -2.05
N TYR A 121 -11.83 1.26 -2.53
CA TYR A 121 -13.12 1.86 -2.89
C TYR A 121 -13.97 2.20 -1.65
N TYR A 122 -13.58 1.73 -0.48
CA TYR A 122 -14.33 1.90 0.77
C TYR A 122 -13.76 3.00 1.67
N TRP A 123 -12.52 3.46 1.45
CA TRP A 123 -11.93 4.55 2.24
C TRP A 123 -12.78 5.83 2.31
N PRO A 124 -13.54 6.22 1.26
CA PRO A 124 -14.44 7.38 1.33
C PRO A 124 -15.74 7.15 2.11
N ASP A 125 -16.03 5.94 2.61
CA ASP A 125 -17.23 5.70 3.43
C ASP A 125 -17.10 6.41 4.78
N SER A 126 -18.15 7.11 5.20
CA SER A 126 -18.14 7.92 6.42
C SER A 126 -17.85 7.12 7.68
N GLN A 127 -18.29 5.86 7.78
CA GLN A 127 -18.03 5.05 8.96
C GLN A 127 -16.54 4.69 9.05
N ILE A 128 -15.91 4.44 7.90
CA ILE A 128 -14.48 4.13 7.83
C ILE A 128 -13.65 5.39 8.09
N ASP A 129 -14.04 6.55 7.54
CA ASP A 129 -13.39 7.83 7.79
C ASP A 129 -13.46 8.23 9.27
N ASP A 130 -14.63 8.05 9.92
CA ASP A 130 -14.80 8.30 11.35
C ASP A 130 -13.90 7.38 12.21
N ALA A 131 -13.84 6.09 11.86
CA ALA A 131 -12.97 5.12 12.56
C ALA A 131 -11.49 5.45 12.34
N PHE A 132 -11.09 5.85 11.13
CA PHE A 132 -9.74 6.32 10.83
C PHE A 132 -9.38 7.56 11.66
N ALA A 133 -10.26 8.57 11.68
CA ALA A 133 -10.03 9.77 12.46
C ALA A 133 -9.95 9.47 13.97
N HIS A 134 -10.74 8.51 14.46
CA HIS A 134 -10.67 8.04 15.85
C HIS A 134 -9.33 7.35 16.15
N LEU A 135 -8.88 6.44 15.29
CA LEU A 135 -7.58 5.78 15.42
C LEU A 135 -6.44 6.79 15.51
N VAL A 136 -6.43 7.78 14.61
CA VAL A 136 -5.38 8.80 14.59
C VAL A 136 -5.41 9.64 15.87
N ARG A 137 -6.59 10.03 16.38
CA ARG A 137 -6.70 10.76 17.65
C ARG A 137 -6.17 9.95 18.82
N ASN A 138 -6.59 8.69 18.95
CA ASN A 138 -6.18 7.82 20.05
C ASN A 138 -4.66 7.64 20.14
N LEU A 139 -4.00 7.61 18.98
CA LEU A 139 -2.54 7.46 18.90
C LEU A 139 -1.77 8.79 18.84
N ALA A 140 -2.46 9.94 18.83
CA ALA A 140 -1.83 11.26 18.80
C ALA A 140 -1.52 11.81 20.20
N ASP A 141 -2.32 11.45 21.20
CA ASP A 141 -2.25 12.03 22.55
C ASP A 141 -1.07 11.50 23.38
N SER A 142 -0.44 10.40 22.96
CA SER A 142 0.71 9.81 23.66
C SER A 142 1.72 9.23 22.68
N PRO A 143 3.04 9.31 22.97
CA PRO A 143 4.05 8.75 22.11
C PRO A 143 3.86 7.25 21.93
N ILE A 144 3.88 6.78 20.68
CA ILE A 144 3.83 5.34 20.37
C ILE A 144 5.15 4.71 20.86
N PRO A 145 5.11 3.69 21.75
CA PRO A 145 6.31 2.99 22.19
C PRO A 145 7.11 2.42 21.03
N LEU A 146 8.42 2.70 21.00
CA LEU A 146 9.32 2.24 19.95
C LEU A 146 9.30 0.73 19.67
N PRO A 147 9.19 -0.18 20.68
CA PRO A 147 9.06 -1.61 20.41
C PRO A 147 7.82 -1.98 19.60
N LEU A 148 6.70 -1.26 19.76
CA LEU A 148 5.49 -1.49 18.97
C LEU A 148 5.70 -1.02 17.53
N ILE A 149 6.37 0.11 17.30
CA ILE A 149 6.74 0.52 15.93
C ILE A 149 7.68 -0.53 15.31
N SER A 150 8.65 -1.05 16.06
CA SER A 150 9.53 -2.12 15.57
C SER A 150 8.77 -3.40 15.21
N GLN A 151 7.72 -3.74 15.96
CA GLN A 151 6.92 -4.96 15.76
C GLN A 151 6.00 -4.85 14.54
N TYR A 152 5.36 -3.70 14.32
CA TYR A 152 4.29 -3.54 13.33
C TYR A 152 4.69 -2.70 12.10
N LEU A 153 5.73 -1.87 12.21
CA LEU A 153 6.24 -0.97 11.17
C LEU A 153 7.79 -0.96 11.16
N PRO A 154 8.45 -2.11 10.95
CA PRO A 154 9.90 -2.26 11.15
C PRO A 154 10.76 -1.35 10.26
N LEU A 155 10.32 -1.06 9.03
CA LEU A 155 11.05 -0.14 8.13
C LEU A 155 10.98 1.30 8.63
N GLN A 156 9.82 1.72 9.11
CA GLN A 156 9.63 3.05 9.72
C GLN A 156 10.39 3.16 11.04
N TYR A 157 10.46 2.09 11.84
CA TYR A 157 11.23 2.06 13.08
C TYR A 157 12.70 2.44 12.87
N VAL A 158 13.35 1.94 11.82
CA VAL A 158 14.74 2.30 11.50
C VAL A 158 14.89 3.80 11.31
N LYS A 159 13.98 4.43 10.54
CA LYS A 159 13.97 5.88 10.28
C LYS A 159 13.64 6.71 11.52
N VAL A 160 12.76 6.19 12.40
CA VAL A 160 12.47 6.82 13.69
C VAL A 160 13.73 6.81 14.58
N ARG A 161 14.45 5.69 14.62
CA ARG A 161 15.67 5.54 15.42
C ARG A 161 16.84 6.41 14.93
N SER A 162 16.91 6.69 13.64
CA SER A 162 17.91 7.62 13.08
C SER A 162 17.50 9.10 13.17
N GLY A 163 16.26 9.40 13.59
CA GLY A 163 15.73 10.76 13.67
C GLY A 163 15.22 11.33 12.35
N GLU A 164 15.16 10.52 11.30
CA GLU A 164 14.65 10.89 9.96
C GLU A 164 13.12 10.92 9.90
N LEU A 165 12.43 10.23 10.83
CA LEU A 165 10.99 10.12 10.87
C LEU A 165 10.44 10.39 12.27
N GLN A 166 9.39 11.22 12.37
CA GLN A 166 8.67 11.41 13.62
C GLN A 166 7.72 10.22 13.88
N PRO A 167 7.66 9.68 15.10
CA PRO A 167 6.81 8.52 15.42
C PRO A 167 5.34 8.90 15.64
N THR A 168 4.76 9.71 14.75
CA THR A 168 3.34 10.08 14.81
C THR A 168 2.54 9.24 13.81
N PRO A 169 1.24 8.96 14.04
CA PRO A 169 0.44 8.12 13.16
C PRO A 169 0.46 8.58 11.70
N ARG A 170 0.32 9.89 11.47
CA ARG A 170 0.28 10.48 10.13
C ARG A 170 1.62 10.32 9.40
N GLU A 171 2.73 10.59 10.07
CA GLU A 171 4.06 10.49 9.47
C GLU A 171 4.41 9.03 9.16
N LEU A 172 4.03 8.10 10.04
CA LEU A 172 4.20 6.66 9.80
C LEU A 172 3.43 6.18 8.57
N ILE A 173 2.16 6.61 8.40
CA ILE A 173 1.34 6.28 7.23
C ILE A 173 1.96 6.82 5.94
N ILE A 174 2.29 8.12 5.93
CA ILE A 174 2.86 8.77 4.74
C ILE A 174 4.18 8.11 4.36
N ASN A 175 5.05 7.84 5.35
CA ASN A 175 6.34 7.22 5.08
C ASN A 175 6.21 5.81 4.50
N HIS A 176 5.25 5.02 4.97
CA HIS A 176 5.00 3.68 4.44
C HIS A 176 4.52 3.71 2.98
N ILE A 177 3.70 4.70 2.60
CA ILE A 177 3.32 4.93 1.19
C ILE A 177 4.52 5.40 0.36
N GLN A 178 5.35 6.28 0.94
CA GLN A 178 6.56 6.77 0.29
C GLN A 178 7.58 5.67 0.00
N ASP A 179 7.61 4.57 0.76
CA ASP A 179 8.47 3.43 0.45
C ASP A 179 8.12 2.80 -0.91
N ILE A 180 6.85 2.86 -1.34
CA ILE A 180 6.44 2.44 -2.69
C ILE A 180 6.88 3.48 -3.71
N LEU A 181 6.60 4.77 -3.46
CA LEU A 181 6.98 5.85 -4.38
C LEU A 181 8.49 5.92 -4.62
N ALA A 182 9.30 5.67 -3.60
CA ALA A 182 10.76 5.66 -3.68
C ALA A 182 11.26 4.60 -4.68
N GLN A 183 10.63 3.42 -4.75
CA GLN A 183 11.02 2.38 -5.70
C GLN A 183 10.82 2.83 -7.15
N TYR A 184 9.69 3.49 -7.42
CA TYR A 184 9.41 4.07 -8.74
C TYR A 184 10.31 5.24 -9.06
N HIS A 185 10.56 6.10 -8.08
CA HIS A 185 11.48 7.23 -8.23
C HIS A 185 12.88 6.74 -8.61
N THR A 186 13.46 5.82 -7.84
CA THR A 186 14.78 5.23 -8.12
C THR A 186 14.83 4.50 -9.46
N ALA A 187 13.75 3.85 -9.88
CA ALA A 187 13.67 3.24 -11.21
C ALA A 187 13.76 4.28 -12.34
N CYS A 188 13.14 5.45 -12.15
CA CYS A 188 13.03 6.52 -13.13
C CYS A 188 14.17 7.55 -13.07
N GLU A 189 14.99 7.57 -12.02
CA GLU A 189 16.16 8.46 -11.96
C GLU A 189 17.16 8.13 -13.07
N GLY A 190 17.49 9.11 -13.90
CA GLY A 190 18.52 8.97 -14.93
C GLY A 190 19.88 8.64 -14.31
N GLN A 191 20.63 7.74 -14.93
CA GLN A 191 22.08 7.67 -14.72
C GLN A 191 22.76 8.46 -15.82
#